data_AF-A0A7S4BFS0-F1
#
_entry.id   AF-A0A7S4BFS0-F1
#
_cell.length_a   1.000
_cell.length_b   1.000
_cell.length_c   1.000
_cell.angle_alpha   90.00
_cell.angle_beta   90.00
_cell.angle_gamma   90.00
#
_symmetry.space_group_name_H-M   'P 1'
#
loop_
_entity.id
_entity.type
_entity.pdbx_description
1 polymer ?
#
loop_
_entity_poly.entity_id
_entity_poly.type
_entity_poly.pdbx_seq_one_letter_code
_entity_poly.pdbx_strand_id
1 'polypeptide(L)'
;AAAAGVADAGVLRAQLREVAAWLHINSMRSETLQFNLLCEQKVRNVYRKRAFVSVLDGQGRLGTEEEEEHLTTAVSVFRDRVDFSLPNVVPKPQTLAQHVQALAQAHSEFIETEEDKAAVAAVEAQLEAVALAATDGDGDPLDEKEFGAEQEQEQEQEQEQEQEQEQEQEQEQEQEQELAQEVASQDAYSRDGEKVVPWSPLLLCETPSREAHGFVPASELGVVDNKSFF
;
A
#
# COMPACT_ATOMS: atom_id res chain seq x y z
N ALA A 1 0.85 53.06 22.82
CA ALA A 1 0.84 52.17 21.62
C ALA A 1 1.65 50.89 21.84
N ALA A 2 2.91 50.95 22.31
CA ALA A 2 3.75 49.75 22.49
C ALA A 2 3.26 48.72 23.54
N ALA A 3 2.56 49.15 24.59
CA ALA A 3 2.08 48.24 25.64
C ALA A 3 0.91 47.33 25.19
N ALA A 4 0.17 47.71 24.15
CA ALA A 4 -0.96 46.92 23.64
C ALA A 4 -0.49 45.69 22.83
N GLY A 5 0.61 45.80 22.08
CA GLY A 5 1.16 44.67 21.29
C GLY A 5 1.89 43.62 22.11
N VAL A 6 2.40 43.99 23.30
CA VAL A 6 3.05 43.03 24.22
C VAL A 6 2.02 42.17 24.97
N ALA A 7 0.86 42.75 25.30
CA ALA A 7 -0.25 42.00 25.88
C ALA A 7 -0.82 40.97 24.88
N ASP A 8 -0.95 41.36 23.62
CA ASP A 8 -1.41 40.50 22.52
C ASP A 8 -0.44 39.33 22.24
N ALA A 9 0.86 39.60 22.24
CA ALA A 9 1.89 38.55 22.11
C ALA A 9 1.91 37.56 23.29
N GLY A 10 1.55 38.02 24.50
CA GLY A 10 1.39 37.16 25.67
C GLY A 10 0.19 36.21 25.55
N VAL A 11 -0.93 36.71 25.03
CA VAL A 11 -2.14 35.91 24.76
C VAL A 11 -1.88 34.88 23.67
N LEU A 12 -1.24 35.26 22.57
CA LEU A 12 -0.84 34.34 21.50
C LEU A 12 0.08 33.22 22.00
N ARG A 13 1.05 33.52 22.87
CA ARG A 13 1.92 32.49 23.46
C ARG A 13 1.16 31.53 24.38
N ALA A 14 0.19 32.03 25.15
CA ALA A 14 -0.66 31.18 25.97
C ALA A 14 -1.52 30.25 25.10
N GLN A 15 -2.13 30.78 24.04
CA GLN A 15 -2.91 30.00 23.08
C GLN A 15 -2.07 28.95 22.37
N LEU A 16 -0.87 29.29 21.90
CA LEU A 16 0.04 28.31 21.28
C LEU A 16 0.44 27.21 22.26
N ARG A 17 0.62 27.54 23.54
CA ARG A 17 0.90 26.54 24.58
C ARG A 17 -0.30 25.62 24.83
N GLU A 18 -1.50 26.17 24.87
CA GLU A 18 -2.74 25.40 25.02
C GLU A 18 -2.97 24.47 23.82
N VAL A 19 -2.78 24.98 22.60
CA VAL A 19 -2.86 24.18 21.37
C VAL A 19 -1.79 23.09 21.36
N ALA A 20 -0.54 23.41 21.70
CA ALA A 20 0.53 22.41 21.75
C ALA A 20 0.28 21.34 22.82
N ALA A 21 -0.22 21.73 24.00
CA ALA A 21 -0.61 20.79 25.05
C ALA A 21 -1.78 19.90 24.60
N TRP A 22 -2.78 20.49 23.95
CA TRP A 22 -3.92 19.75 23.39
C TRP A 22 -3.48 18.75 22.32
N LEU A 23 -2.63 19.16 21.38
CA LEU A 23 -2.08 18.28 20.34
C LEU A 23 -1.30 17.12 20.94
N HIS A 24 -0.51 17.37 21.98
CA HIS A 24 0.27 16.31 22.62
C HIS A 24 -0.61 15.29 23.35
N ILE A 25 -1.64 15.77 24.07
CA ILE A 25 -2.63 14.89 24.70
C ILE A 25 -3.39 14.08 23.64
N ASN A 26 -3.74 14.71 22.52
CA ASN A 26 -4.42 14.04 21.43
C ASN A 26 -3.54 12.96 20.78
N SER A 27 -2.24 13.25 20.56
CA SER A 27 -1.25 12.26 20.10
C SER A 27 -1.15 11.06 21.05
N MET A 28 -1.10 11.31 22.36
CA MET A 28 -1.06 10.23 23.35
C MET A 28 -2.33 9.37 23.33
N ARG A 29 -3.49 9.99 23.09
CA ARG A 29 -4.77 9.27 22.98
C ARG A 29 -4.81 8.39 21.74
N SER A 30 -4.44 8.92 20.57
CA SER A 30 -4.35 8.11 19.36
C SER A 30 -3.33 6.98 19.52
N GLU A 31 -2.13 7.26 20.05
CA GLU A 31 -1.12 6.21 20.31
C GLU A 31 -1.66 5.10 21.25
N THR A 32 -2.53 5.45 22.19
CA THR A 32 -3.17 4.48 23.10
C THR A 32 -4.21 3.62 22.36
N LEU A 33 -5.04 4.24 21.51
CA LEU A 33 -6.02 3.52 20.71
C LEU A 33 -5.34 2.63 19.65
N GLN A 34 -4.28 3.10 18.98
CA GLN A 34 -3.44 2.30 18.09
C GLN A 34 -2.82 1.08 18.81
N PHE A 35 -2.32 1.27 20.03
CA PHE A 35 -1.82 0.16 20.84
C PHE A 35 -2.92 -0.86 21.13
N ASN A 36 -4.12 -0.37 21.49
CA ASN A 36 -5.28 -1.21 21.75
C ASN A 36 -5.68 -2.02 20.49
N LEU A 37 -5.68 -1.38 19.32
CA LEU A 37 -5.95 -1.98 18.02
C LEU A 37 -4.94 -3.07 17.69
N LEU A 38 -3.65 -2.80 17.93
CA LEU A 38 -2.61 -3.79 17.71
C LEU A 38 -2.78 -5.03 18.61
N CYS A 39 -3.18 -4.85 19.86
CA CYS A 39 -3.45 -5.98 20.77
C CYS A 39 -4.61 -6.85 20.29
N GLU A 40 -5.71 -6.24 19.85
CA GLU A 40 -6.84 -6.97 19.27
C GLU A 40 -6.43 -7.71 17.98
N GLN A 41 -5.71 -7.03 17.08
CA GLN A 41 -5.23 -7.61 15.84
C GLN A 41 -4.27 -8.79 16.07
N LYS A 42 -3.38 -8.71 17.07
CA LYS A 42 -2.47 -9.80 17.44
C LYS A 42 -3.24 -11.06 17.82
N VAL A 43 -4.28 -10.94 18.65
CA VAL A 43 -5.12 -12.07 19.07
C VAL A 43 -5.90 -12.62 17.88
N ARG A 44 -6.46 -11.73 17.06
CA ARG A 44 -7.14 -12.07 15.80
C ARG A 44 -6.24 -12.83 14.84
N ASN A 45 -4.99 -12.44 14.73
CA ASN A 45 -4.02 -13.08 13.85
C ASN A 45 -3.75 -14.54 14.25
N VAL A 46 -3.69 -14.83 15.56
CA VAL A 46 -3.45 -16.18 16.09
C VAL A 46 -4.55 -17.14 15.63
N TYR A 47 -5.82 -16.86 15.97
CA TYR A 47 -6.91 -17.75 15.60
C TYR A 47 -7.22 -17.74 14.10
N ARG A 48 -7.04 -16.60 13.40
CA ARG A 48 -7.25 -16.54 11.94
C ARG A 48 -6.23 -17.39 11.18
N LYS A 49 -4.96 -17.40 11.58
CA LYS A 49 -3.96 -18.27 10.95
C LYS A 49 -4.34 -19.75 11.07
N ARG A 50 -4.85 -20.16 12.23
CA ARG A 50 -5.29 -21.53 12.49
C ARG A 50 -6.55 -21.88 11.70
N ALA A 51 -7.55 -21.01 11.74
CA ALA A 51 -8.76 -21.16 10.92
C ALA A 51 -8.44 -21.24 9.43
N PHE A 52 -7.47 -20.46 8.94
CA PHE A 52 -7.03 -20.51 7.54
C PHE A 52 -6.42 -21.86 7.16
N VAL A 53 -5.55 -22.42 8.01
CA VAL A 53 -4.99 -23.76 7.80
C VAL A 53 -6.08 -24.82 7.78
N SER A 54 -7.04 -24.74 8.72
CA SER A 54 -8.19 -25.66 8.73
C SER A 54 -9.03 -25.57 7.45
N VAL A 55 -9.26 -24.37 6.94
CA VAL A 55 -9.99 -24.17 5.67
C VAL A 55 -9.22 -24.71 4.47
N LEU A 56 -7.90 -24.52 4.42
CA LEU A 56 -7.05 -25.06 3.35
C LEU A 56 -7.05 -26.59 3.33
N ASP A 57 -6.92 -27.23 4.49
CA ASP A 57 -6.94 -28.69 4.62
C ASP A 57 -8.31 -29.26 4.22
N GLY A 58 -9.38 -28.53 4.53
CA GLY A 58 -10.77 -28.90 4.23
C GLY A 58 -11.29 -28.45 2.86
N GLN A 59 -10.47 -27.81 2.02
CA GLN A 59 -10.94 -27.11 0.82
C GLN A 59 -11.74 -27.99 -0.15
N GLY A 60 -11.41 -29.28 -0.25
CA GLY A 60 -12.10 -30.23 -1.12
C GLY A 60 -13.49 -30.67 -0.62
N ARG A 61 -13.84 -30.36 0.63
CA ARG A 61 -15.10 -30.77 1.30
C ARG A 61 -16.06 -29.60 1.54
N LEU A 62 -15.59 -28.36 1.34
CA LEU A 62 -16.40 -27.15 1.44
C LEU A 62 -17.59 -27.20 0.47
N GLY A 63 -18.81 -27.00 0.99
CA GLY A 63 -20.03 -27.04 0.17
C GLY A 63 -20.46 -28.44 -0.30
N THR A 64 -19.87 -29.51 0.24
CA THR A 64 -20.33 -30.91 0.02
C THR A 64 -21.24 -31.37 1.17
N GLU A 65 -21.95 -32.49 1.02
CA GLU A 65 -22.79 -33.04 2.12
C GLU A 65 -21.97 -33.54 3.32
N GLU A 66 -20.65 -33.70 3.17
CA GLU A 66 -19.69 -34.01 4.25
C GLU A 66 -19.08 -32.75 4.87
N GLU A 67 -19.88 -31.69 5.03
CA GLU A 67 -19.41 -30.45 5.62
C GLU A 67 -19.25 -30.59 7.14
N GLU A 68 -18.02 -30.50 7.61
CA GLU A 68 -17.70 -30.56 9.04
C GLU A 68 -18.05 -29.22 9.72
N GLU A 69 -18.65 -29.29 10.90
CA GLU A 69 -19.04 -28.11 11.70
C GLU A 69 -17.84 -27.18 11.95
N HIS A 70 -16.67 -27.77 12.23
CA HIS A 70 -15.41 -27.06 12.43
C HIS A 70 -14.97 -26.24 11.20
N LEU A 71 -15.19 -26.74 9.97
CA LEU A 71 -14.89 -25.99 8.74
C LEU A 71 -15.85 -24.83 8.54
N THR A 72 -17.13 -25.03 8.88
CA THR A 72 -18.13 -23.95 8.80
C THR A 72 -17.80 -22.83 9.78
N THR A 73 -17.39 -23.18 11.01
CA THR A 73 -16.92 -22.21 12.01
C THR A 73 -15.64 -21.51 11.53
N ALA A 74 -14.67 -22.24 10.96
CA ALA A 74 -13.44 -21.65 10.44
C ALA A 74 -13.70 -20.67 9.29
N VAL A 75 -14.63 -20.98 8.37
CA VAL A 75 -15.08 -20.05 7.33
C VAL A 75 -15.81 -18.86 7.94
N SER A 76 -16.61 -19.06 9.00
CA SER A 76 -17.34 -17.97 9.66
C SER A 76 -16.43 -16.90 10.26
N VAL A 77 -15.22 -17.27 10.71
CA VAL A 77 -14.20 -16.34 11.24
C VAL A 77 -13.75 -15.28 10.22
N PHE A 78 -13.83 -15.60 8.92
CA PHE A 78 -13.47 -14.68 7.82
C PHE A 78 -14.67 -13.92 7.25
N ARG A 79 -15.88 -14.18 7.74
CA ARG A 79 -17.10 -13.54 7.24
C ARG A 79 -17.53 -12.46 8.21
N ASP A 80 -17.41 -11.22 7.77
CA ASP A 80 -18.03 -10.10 8.48
C ASP A 80 -19.54 -10.10 8.17
N ARG A 81 -20.33 -10.62 9.11
CA ARG A 81 -21.80 -10.67 8.98
C ARG A 81 -22.40 -9.36 9.47
N VAL A 82 -23.09 -8.67 8.58
CA VAL A 82 -23.94 -7.53 8.97
C VAL A 82 -25.23 -8.10 9.57
N ASP A 83 -25.36 -8.06 10.89
CA ASP A 83 -26.62 -8.34 11.59
C ASP A 83 -27.41 -7.03 11.78
N PHE A 84 -28.69 -7.06 11.42
CA PHE A 84 -29.62 -5.92 11.59
C PHE A 84 -30.45 -6.02 12.87
N SER A 85 -30.22 -7.05 13.69
CA SER A 85 -30.89 -7.26 14.96
C SER A 85 -30.41 -6.23 15.98
N LEU A 86 -31.29 -5.30 16.36
CA LEU A 86 -30.99 -4.32 17.40
C LEU A 86 -31.30 -4.92 18.78
N PRO A 87 -30.29 -5.21 19.62
CA PRO A 87 -30.55 -5.69 20.97
C PRO A 87 -31.22 -4.58 21.80
N ASN A 88 -32.25 -4.95 22.56
CA ASN A 88 -32.99 -4.00 23.41
C ASN A 88 -32.27 -3.73 24.76
N VAL A 89 -30.95 -3.83 24.79
CA VAL A 89 -30.12 -3.66 26.00
C VAL A 89 -28.97 -2.74 25.65
N VAL A 90 -28.70 -1.76 26.51
CA VAL A 90 -27.54 -0.88 26.37
C VAL A 90 -26.27 -1.69 26.67
N PRO A 91 -25.30 -1.78 25.75
CA PRO A 91 -24.01 -2.43 26.00
C PRO A 91 -23.33 -1.80 27.21
N LYS A 92 -22.78 -2.63 28.08
CA LYS A 92 -21.99 -2.15 29.22
C LYS A 92 -20.60 -1.77 28.73
N PRO A 93 -19.99 -0.69 29.26
CA PRO A 93 -18.60 -0.39 28.95
C PRO A 93 -17.72 -1.58 29.33
N GLN A 94 -16.90 -2.04 28.39
CA GLN A 94 -15.92 -3.11 28.60
C GLN A 94 -14.51 -2.51 28.48
N THR A 95 -13.57 -3.08 29.22
CA THR A 95 -12.15 -2.72 29.07
C THR A 95 -11.50 -3.58 27.98
N LEU A 96 -10.37 -3.13 27.43
CA LEU A 96 -9.65 -3.90 26.39
C LEU A 96 -9.31 -5.32 26.83
N ALA A 97 -8.87 -5.46 28.09
CA ALA A 97 -8.54 -6.77 28.65
C ALA A 97 -9.77 -7.71 28.63
N GLN A 98 -10.96 -7.20 28.98
CA GLN A 98 -12.19 -7.99 28.95
C GLN A 98 -12.60 -8.35 27.52
N HIS A 99 -12.46 -7.42 26.59
CA HIS A 99 -12.77 -7.65 25.18
C HIS A 99 -11.84 -8.69 24.55
N VAL A 100 -10.53 -8.55 24.75
CA VAL A 100 -9.51 -9.52 24.29
C VAL A 100 -9.75 -10.91 24.89
N GLN A 101 -10.07 -10.97 26.19
CA GLN A 101 -10.41 -12.22 26.84
C GLN A 101 -11.68 -12.85 26.25
N ALA A 102 -12.71 -12.06 25.97
CA ALA A 102 -13.94 -12.53 25.33
C ALA A 102 -13.66 -13.06 23.91
N LEU A 103 -12.81 -12.39 23.13
CA LEU A 103 -12.37 -12.85 21.80
C LEU A 103 -11.60 -14.17 21.88
N ALA A 104 -10.66 -14.29 22.82
CA ALA A 104 -9.90 -15.52 23.03
C ALA A 104 -10.80 -16.69 23.45
N GLN A 105 -11.81 -16.43 24.28
CA GLN A 105 -12.81 -17.44 24.67
C GLN A 105 -13.73 -17.83 23.52
N ALA A 106 -14.19 -16.87 22.72
CA ALA A 106 -15.08 -17.14 21.58
C ALA A 106 -14.42 -18.00 20.51
N HIS A 107 -13.09 -17.86 20.32
CA HIS A 107 -12.32 -18.61 19.33
C HIS A 107 -11.36 -19.65 19.94
N SER A 108 -11.68 -20.15 21.14
CA SER A 108 -10.82 -21.11 21.85
C SER A 108 -10.58 -22.39 21.06
N GLU A 109 -11.50 -22.78 20.17
CA GLU A 109 -11.38 -23.93 19.25
C GLU A 109 -10.16 -23.82 18.33
N PHE A 110 -9.71 -22.60 18.02
CA PHE A 110 -8.56 -22.37 17.13
C PHE A 110 -7.25 -22.08 17.89
N ILE A 111 -7.27 -21.96 19.21
CA ILE A 111 -6.09 -21.62 20.06
C ILE A 111 -5.61 -22.90 20.76
N GLU A 112 -5.13 -23.85 19.97
CA GLU A 112 -4.79 -25.18 20.50
C GLU A 112 -3.34 -25.29 20.96
N THR A 113 -2.42 -24.69 20.22
CA THR A 113 -0.99 -24.90 20.45
C THR A 113 -0.46 -24.08 21.62
N GLU A 114 0.60 -24.58 22.26
CA GLU A 114 1.25 -23.86 23.36
C GLU A 114 1.86 -22.53 22.90
N GLU A 115 2.26 -22.43 21.63
CA GLU A 115 2.73 -21.17 21.04
C GLU A 115 1.58 -20.14 20.90
N ASP A 116 0.40 -20.58 20.47
CA ASP A 116 -0.78 -19.71 20.33
C ASP A 116 -1.25 -19.21 21.70
N LYS A 117 -1.30 -20.10 22.70
CA LYS A 117 -1.63 -19.73 24.09
C LYS A 117 -0.61 -18.79 24.70
N ALA A 118 0.68 -19.00 24.43
CA ALA A 118 1.74 -18.11 24.89
C ALA A 118 1.64 -16.72 24.23
N ALA A 119 1.27 -16.66 22.95
CA ALA A 119 1.06 -15.38 22.26
C ALA A 119 -0.12 -14.60 22.84
N VAL A 120 -1.25 -15.25 23.11
CA VAL A 120 -2.41 -14.61 23.75
C VAL A 120 -2.09 -14.17 25.18
N ALA A 121 -1.44 -15.03 25.98
CA ALA A 121 -1.01 -14.69 27.34
C ALA A 121 -0.01 -13.52 27.37
N ALA A 122 0.86 -13.39 26.36
CA ALA A 122 1.77 -12.26 26.23
C ALA A 122 1.01 -10.95 25.96
N VAL A 123 -0.05 -10.98 25.15
CA VAL A 123 -0.91 -9.82 24.92
C VAL A 123 -1.67 -9.46 26.20
N GLU A 124 -2.26 -10.44 26.90
CA GLU A 124 -2.95 -10.22 28.18
C GLU A 124 -2.01 -9.60 29.23
N ALA A 125 -0.78 -10.10 29.34
CA ALA A 125 0.24 -9.55 30.25
C ALA A 125 0.65 -8.11 29.88
N GLN A 126 0.73 -7.78 28.58
CA GLN A 126 0.97 -6.41 28.12
C GLN A 126 -0.17 -5.47 28.53
N LEU A 127 -1.41 -5.91 28.40
CA LEU A 127 -2.58 -5.13 28.81
C LEU A 127 -2.65 -4.91 30.31
N GLU A 128 -2.32 -5.94 31.11
CA GLU A 128 -2.24 -5.80 32.56
C GLU A 128 -1.12 -4.83 32.99
N ALA A 129 0.04 -4.88 32.33
CA ALA A 129 1.14 -3.97 32.62
C ALA A 129 0.79 -2.50 32.31
N VAL A 130 0.09 -2.25 31.19
CA VAL A 130 -0.41 -0.92 30.83
C VAL A 130 -1.49 -0.45 31.81
N ALA A 131 -2.41 -1.34 32.22
CA ALA A 131 -3.42 -1.03 33.22
C ALA A 131 -2.82 -0.69 34.60
N LEU A 132 -1.72 -1.34 34.99
CA LEU A 132 -0.99 -1.03 36.23
C LEU A 132 -0.21 0.30 36.15
N ALA A 133 0.28 0.67 34.97
CA ALA A 133 0.99 1.92 34.74
C ALA A 133 0.06 3.14 34.71
N ALA A 134 -1.22 2.94 34.37
CA ALA A 134 -2.27 3.95 34.45
C ALA A 134 -2.72 4.14 35.92
N THR A 135 -1.90 4.79 36.76
CA THR A 135 -2.15 4.91 38.21
C THR A 135 -3.22 5.92 38.62
N ASP A 136 -3.76 6.72 37.69
CA ASP A 136 -4.79 7.73 37.99
C ASP A 136 -5.74 7.89 36.80
N GLY A 137 -6.91 7.25 36.86
CA GLY A 137 -7.97 7.44 35.89
C GLY A 137 -8.77 6.18 35.68
N ASP A 138 -10.07 6.28 35.90
CA ASP A 138 -11.11 5.37 35.40
C ASP A 138 -10.65 4.75 34.08
N GLY A 139 -10.46 3.42 34.04
CA GLY A 139 -9.94 2.75 32.86
C GLY A 139 -10.83 3.09 31.68
N ASP A 140 -10.26 3.79 30.69
CA ASP A 140 -11.02 4.39 29.60
C ASP A 140 -11.85 3.27 28.94
N PRO A 141 -13.19 3.35 28.99
CA PRO A 141 -14.02 2.32 28.40
C PRO A 141 -13.68 2.22 26.92
N LEU A 142 -13.62 1.00 26.39
CA LEU A 142 -13.48 0.81 24.96
C LEU A 142 -14.67 1.45 24.25
N ASP A 143 -14.41 2.51 23.49
CA ASP A 143 -15.36 3.05 22.52
C ASP A 143 -15.09 2.41 21.16
N GLU A 144 -15.85 1.35 20.85
CA GLU A 144 -15.78 0.65 19.56
C GLU A 144 -15.93 1.60 18.36
N LYS A 145 -16.63 2.73 18.52
CA LYS A 145 -16.78 3.72 17.44
C LYS A 145 -15.51 4.52 17.21
N GLU A 146 -14.81 4.87 18.28
CA GLU A 146 -13.52 5.57 18.20
C GLU A 146 -12.47 4.65 17.55
N PHE A 147 -12.55 3.36 17.86
CA PHE A 147 -11.73 2.32 17.24
C PHE A 147 -11.96 2.17 15.74
N GLY A 148 -13.24 2.15 15.32
CA GLY A 148 -13.58 2.09 13.90
C GLY A 148 -13.13 3.33 13.15
N ALA A 149 -13.34 4.51 13.73
CA ALA A 149 -12.92 5.78 13.14
C ALA A 149 -11.40 5.91 13.01
N GLU A 150 -10.63 5.43 14.00
CA GLU A 150 -9.17 5.44 13.92
C GLU A 150 -8.64 4.46 12.88
N GLN A 151 -9.21 3.25 12.79
CA GLN A 151 -8.86 2.29 11.74
C GLN A 151 -9.15 2.82 10.33
N GLU A 152 -10.28 3.49 10.13
CA GLU A 152 -10.61 4.16 8.87
C GLU A 152 -9.61 5.28 8.55
N GLN A 153 -9.26 6.10 9.54
CA GLN A 153 -8.28 7.18 9.38
C GLN A 153 -6.88 6.67 8.99
N GLU A 154 -6.39 5.61 9.64
CA GLU A 154 -5.09 5.01 9.29
C GLU A 154 -5.11 4.48 7.85
N GLN A 155 -6.19 3.80 7.46
CA GLN A 155 -6.33 3.25 6.11
C GLN A 155 -6.39 4.35 5.04
N GLU A 156 -7.09 5.45 5.29
CA GLU A 156 -7.11 6.61 4.39
C GLU A 156 -5.71 7.23 4.26
N GLN A 157 -4.98 7.36 5.37
CA GLN A 157 -3.64 7.96 5.37
C GLN A 157 -2.59 7.09 4.65
N GLU A 158 -2.68 5.76 4.78
CA GLU A 158 -1.86 4.83 3.99
C GLU A 158 -2.16 4.92 2.49
N GLN A 159 -3.45 5.00 2.13
CA GLN A 159 -3.87 5.11 0.73
C GLN A 159 -3.44 6.43 0.08
N GLU A 160 -3.46 7.54 0.82
CA GLU A 160 -2.91 8.82 0.33
C GLU A 160 -1.40 8.74 0.08
N GLN A 161 -0.64 8.10 0.99
CA GLN A 161 0.81 7.89 0.80
C GLN A 161 1.14 7.02 -0.41
N GLU A 162 0.37 5.95 -0.65
CA GLU A 162 0.55 5.11 -1.84
C GLU A 162 0.29 5.90 -3.14
N GLN A 163 -0.77 6.73 -3.17
CA GLN A 163 -1.05 7.60 -4.32
C GLN A 163 0.05 8.63 -4.58
N GLU A 164 0.64 9.21 -3.52
CA GLU A 164 1.77 10.13 -3.67
C GLU A 164 2.99 9.42 -4.25
N GLN A 165 3.32 8.20 -3.80
CA GLN A 165 4.43 7.42 -4.35
C GLN A 165 4.21 7.01 -5.81
N GLU A 166 2.98 6.63 -6.19
CA GLU A 166 2.67 6.31 -7.58
C GLU A 166 2.84 7.55 -8.48
N GLN A 167 2.38 8.72 -8.03
CA GLN A 167 2.57 9.98 -8.78
C GLN A 167 4.05 10.36 -8.92
N GLU A 168 4.88 10.15 -7.88
CA GLU A 168 6.32 10.39 -7.97
C GLU A 168 6.97 9.44 -9.00
N GLN A 169 6.62 8.15 -8.99
CA GLN A 169 7.13 7.20 -9.98
C GLN A 169 6.71 7.53 -11.42
N GLU A 170 5.46 7.96 -11.63
CA GLU A 170 5.00 8.38 -12.96
C GLU A 170 5.78 9.62 -13.44
N GLN A 171 6.01 10.60 -12.57
CA GLN A 171 6.84 11.78 -12.91
C GLN A 171 8.28 11.41 -13.23
N GLU A 172 8.90 10.48 -12.50
CA GLU A 172 10.24 10.01 -12.80
C GLU A 172 10.30 9.30 -14.16
N GLN A 173 9.30 8.45 -14.48
CA GLN A 173 9.21 7.80 -15.80
C GLN A 173 9.02 8.80 -16.94
N GLU A 174 8.17 9.81 -16.76
CA GLU A 174 8.00 10.87 -17.77
C GLU A 174 9.32 11.63 -17.98
N GLN A 175 10.03 11.99 -16.92
CA GLN A 175 11.35 12.65 -17.02
C GLN A 175 12.39 11.78 -17.73
N GLU A 176 12.46 10.48 -17.42
CA GLU A 176 13.36 9.55 -18.12
C GLU A 176 13.00 9.43 -19.60
N GLN A 177 11.70 9.43 -19.93
CA GLN A 177 11.22 9.33 -21.30
C GLN A 177 11.50 10.61 -22.10
N GLU A 178 11.32 11.80 -21.49
CA GLU A 178 11.72 13.08 -22.05
C GLU A 178 13.24 13.14 -22.29
N LEU A 179 14.04 12.71 -21.30
CA LEU A 179 15.50 12.63 -21.43
C LEU A 179 15.92 11.68 -22.57
N ALA A 180 15.30 10.51 -22.64
CA ALA A 180 15.56 9.55 -23.72
C ALA A 180 15.19 10.11 -25.10
N GLN A 181 14.08 10.85 -25.19
CA GLN A 181 13.68 11.55 -26.41
C GLN A 181 14.66 12.66 -26.78
N GLU A 182 15.15 13.43 -25.80
CA GLU A 182 16.15 14.46 -26.02
C GLU A 182 17.47 13.85 -26.53
N VAL A 183 17.96 12.79 -25.88
CA VAL A 183 19.18 12.06 -26.30
C VAL A 183 19.02 11.51 -27.71
N ALA A 184 17.90 10.83 -28.01
CA ALA A 184 17.62 10.30 -29.34
C ALA A 184 17.55 11.41 -30.42
N SER A 185 17.02 12.58 -30.05
CA SER A 185 16.98 13.76 -30.93
C SER A 185 18.40 14.31 -31.17
N GLN A 186 19.23 14.42 -30.13
CA GLN A 186 20.62 14.86 -30.25
C GLN A 186 21.44 13.92 -31.15
N ASP A 187 21.27 12.61 -31.03
CA ASP A 187 21.94 11.61 -31.87
C ASP A 187 21.49 11.68 -33.34
N ALA A 188 20.19 11.86 -33.61
CA ALA A 188 19.65 11.94 -34.97
C ALA A 188 20.13 13.17 -35.76
N TYR A 189 20.46 14.27 -35.08
CA TYR A 189 21.02 15.48 -35.68
C TYR A 189 22.54 15.58 -35.58
N SER A 190 23.23 14.56 -35.04
CA SER A 190 24.69 14.53 -35.01
C SER A 190 25.26 14.29 -36.40
N ARG A 191 25.99 15.28 -36.93
CA ARG A 191 26.63 15.25 -38.27
C ARG A 191 28.14 15.11 -38.20
N ASP A 192 28.68 14.73 -37.04
CA ASP A 192 30.13 14.62 -36.80
C ASP A 192 30.83 13.55 -37.66
N GLY A 193 30.08 12.64 -38.29
CA GLY A 193 30.56 11.65 -39.25
C GLY A 193 30.50 12.06 -40.73
N GLU A 194 29.86 13.18 -41.08
CA GLU A 194 29.64 13.61 -42.47
C GLU A 194 30.89 14.33 -43.00
N LYS A 195 31.98 13.58 -43.22
CA LYS A 195 33.15 14.09 -43.95
C LYS A 195 32.89 13.94 -45.45
N VAL A 196 33.17 14.99 -46.21
CA VAL A 196 33.14 14.93 -47.69
C VAL A 196 34.10 13.84 -48.13
N VAL A 197 33.58 12.77 -48.73
CA VAL A 197 34.39 11.72 -49.35
C VAL A 197 34.70 12.18 -50.78
N PRO A 198 35.92 12.66 -51.08
CA PRO A 198 36.26 13.04 -52.45
C PRO A 198 36.31 11.78 -53.32
N TRP A 199 35.78 11.87 -54.55
CA TRP A 199 35.97 10.81 -55.53
C TRP A 199 37.46 10.65 -55.84
N SER A 200 37.95 9.41 -55.87
CA SER A 200 39.34 9.19 -56.24
C SER A 200 39.51 9.53 -57.73
N PRO A 201 40.52 10.34 -58.12
CA PRO A 201 40.70 10.72 -59.52
C PRO A 201 41.13 9.53 -60.39
N LEU A 202 41.62 8.45 -59.76
CA LEU A 202 42.02 7.22 -60.44
C LEU A 202 40.82 6.45 -61.02
N LEU A 203 39.62 6.58 -60.41
CA LEU A 203 38.40 6.00 -60.95
C LEU A 203 38.06 6.56 -62.34
N LEU A 204 38.40 7.81 -62.66
CA LEU A 204 38.13 8.41 -63.97
C LEU A 204 38.93 7.76 -65.12
N CYS A 205 39.99 7.01 -64.81
CA CYS A 205 40.82 6.33 -65.81
C CYS A 205 40.30 4.93 -66.17
N GLU A 206 39.39 4.37 -65.38
CA GLU A 206 38.83 3.04 -65.59
C GLU A 206 37.57 3.09 -66.46
N THR A 207 37.28 2.00 -67.18
CA THR A 207 36.04 1.93 -67.96
C THR A 207 34.84 1.93 -67.02
N PRO A 208 33.78 2.71 -67.32
CA PRO A 208 32.67 2.91 -66.40
C PRO A 208 31.96 1.59 -66.16
N SER A 209 31.95 1.14 -64.90
CA SER A 209 31.32 -0.10 -64.48
C SER A 209 30.34 0.15 -63.32
N ARG A 210 29.36 -0.74 -63.17
CA ARG A 210 28.35 -0.64 -62.13
C ARG A 210 28.93 -0.82 -60.72
N GLU A 211 29.97 -1.64 -60.59
CA GLU A 211 30.58 -1.98 -59.30
C GLU A 211 31.58 -0.93 -58.83
N ALA A 212 32.38 -0.34 -59.74
CA ALA A 212 33.39 0.64 -59.37
C ALA A 212 32.86 2.09 -59.34
N HIS A 213 31.93 2.45 -60.23
CA HIS A 213 31.45 3.83 -60.40
C HIS A 213 29.95 4.00 -60.11
N GLY A 214 29.24 2.91 -59.81
CA GLY A 214 27.77 2.93 -59.77
C GLY A 214 27.15 3.23 -61.14
N PHE A 215 27.92 3.09 -62.23
CA PHE A 215 27.48 3.49 -63.57
C PHE A 215 26.48 2.47 -64.11
N VAL A 216 25.26 2.95 -64.42
CA VAL A 216 24.23 2.15 -65.07
C VAL A 216 24.11 2.60 -66.52
N PRO A 217 24.39 1.72 -67.51
CA PRO A 217 24.30 2.10 -68.92
C PRO A 217 22.83 2.39 -69.30
N ALA A 218 22.61 3.41 -70.13
CA ALA A 218 21.26 3.86 -70.51
C ALA A 218 20.41 2.77 -71.18
N SER A 219 21.05 1.74 -71.75
CA SER A 219 20.37 0.56 -72.31
C SER A 219 19.61 -0.28 -71.29
N GLU A 220 20.02 -0.26 -70.01
CA GLU A 220 19.35 -0.99 -68.92
C GLU A 220 18.16 -0.24 -68.32
N LEU A 221 18.02 1.07 -68.62
CA LEU A 221 16.91 1.90 -68.11
C LEU A 221 15.70 1.89 -69.05
N GLY A 222 15.71 1.08 -70.11
CA GLY A 222 14.58 0.89 -71.02
C GLY A 222 13.52 -0.03 -70.43
N VAL A 223 12.31 0.50 -70.21
CA VAL A 223 11.14 -0.27 -69.75
C VAL A 223 10.74 -1.31 -70.83
N VAL A 224 10.86 -2.60 -70.52
CA VAL A 224 10.28 -3.68 -71.34
C VAL A 224 8.80 -3.84 -71.00
N ASP A 225 7.92 -3.29 -71.83
CA ASP A 225 6.46 -3.52 -71.77
C ASP A 225 6.13 -4.97 -72.13
N ASN A 226 6.12 -5.86 -71.13
CA ASN A 226 5.74 -7.26 -71.34
C ASN A 226 4.25 -7.47 -71.04
N LYS A 227 3.40 -7.20 -72.04
CA LYS A 227 2.00 -7.67 -72.08
C LYS A 227 1.92 -9.01 -72.80
N SER A 228 1.81 -10.11 -72.07
CA SER A 228 1.23 -11.37 -72.56
C SER A 228 1.05 -12.41 -71.45
N PHE A 229 -0.16 -12.46 -70.89
CA PHE A 229 -0.74 -13.70 -70.38
C PHE A 229 -2.19 -13.76 -70.84
N PHE A 230 -2.43 -14.58 -71.87
CA PHE A 230 -3.68 -15.27 -72.18
C PHE A 230 -3.38 -16.75 -72.13
#